data_AF-A0A5C5VI27-F1
#
_entry.id   AF-A0A5C5VI27-F1
#
_cell.length_a   1.000
_cell.length_b   1.000
_cell.length_c   1.000
_cell.angle_alpha   90.00
_cell.angle_beta   90.00
_cell.angle_gamma   90.00
#
_symmetry.space_group_name_H-M   'P 1'
#
loop_
_entity.id
_entity.type
_entity.pdbx_description
1 polymer ?
#
loop_
_entity_poly.entity_id
_entity_poly.type
_entity_poly.pdbx_seq_one_letter_code
_entity_poly.pdbx_strand_id
1 'polypeptide(L)'
;MEYIALIHKNADSAPTSDEWDRFFELATATGMFRGGSEIGARLSLGMKQVEDSTLNLVGFMRFEAYDSAQLKELLLKHPVIQHGGTIELCEMPQSPRTGEVDR
;
A
#
# COMPACT_ATOMS: atom_id res chain seq x y z
N MET A 1 6.38 10.59 7.96
CA MET A 1 7.09 9.42 7.39
C MET A 1 6.31 8.91 6.22
N GLU A 2 7.00 8.37 5.21
CA GLU A 2 6.35 7.75 4.06
C GLU A 2 6.16 6.25 4.32
N TYR A 3 5.05 5.71 3.86
CA TYR A 3 4.72 4.30 3.97
C TYR A 3 4.21 3.77 2.64
N ILE A 4 4.53 2.52 2.35
CA ILE A 4 3.89 1.74 1.29
C ILE A 4 3.11 0.58 1.93
N ALA A 5 1.84 0.47 1.58
CA ALA A 5 0.97 -0.64 1.92
C ALA A 5 0.89 -1.56 0.70
N LEU A 6 1.34 -2.81 0.84
CA LEU A 6 1.29 -3.84 -0.20
C LEU A 6 0.09 -4.76 0.05
N ILE A 7 -0.72 -4.98 -0.98
CA ILE A 7 -2.00 -5.68 -0.86
C ILE A 7 -1.84 -7.11 -1.36
N HIS A 8 -2.10 -8.08 -0.48
CA HIS A 8 -2.04 -9.50 -0.82
C HIS A 8 -3.38 -10.01 -1.36
N LYS A 9 -3.32 -10.89 -2.36
CA LYS A 9 -4.45 -11.59 -2.97
C LYS A 9 -4.88 -12.81 -2.14
N ASN A 10 -5.23 -12.56 -0.89
CA ASN A 10 -5.61 -13.60 0.06
C ASN A 10 -6.86 -13.26 0.88
N ALA A 11 -7.68 -12.31 0.41
CA ALA A 11 -8.99 -12.08 1.01
C ALA A 11 -9.89 -13.31 0.81
N ASP A 12 -10.67 -13.65 1.84
CA ASP A 12 -11.64 -14.75 1.85
C ASP A 12 -12.80 -14.50 0.89
N SER A 13 -13.08 -13.23 0.59
CA SER A 13 -14.08 -12.79 -0.39
C SER A 13 -13.64 -11.52 -1.10
N ALA A 14 -14.19 -11.28 -2.30
CA ALA A 14 -13.87 -10.11 -3.09
C ALA A 14 -14.60 -8.87 -2.53
N PRO A 15 -13.90 -7.78 -2.21
CA PRO A 15 -14.56 -6.53 -1.85
C PRO A 15 -15.32 -5.92 -3.01
N THR A 16 -16.40 -5.23 -2.71
CA THR A 16 -17.26 -4.53 -3.66
C THR A 16 -16.72 -3.15 -4.03
N SER A 17 -17.19 -2.57 -5.14
CA SER A 17 -16.84 -1.20 -5.54
C SER A 17 -17.20 -0.18 -4.46
N ASP A 18 -18.40 -0.28 -3.88
CA ASP A 18 -18.87 0.65 -2.85
C ASP A 18 -18.01 0.62 -1.57
N GLU A 19 -17.39 -0.51 -1.24
CA GLU A 19 -16.45 -0.63 -0.11
C GLU A 19 -15.12 0.05 -0.40
N TRP A 20 -14.64 -0.09 -1.64
CA TRP A 20 -13.48 0.65 -2.11
C TRP A 20 -13.72 2.16 -2.11
N ASP A 21 -14.84 2.62 -2.65
CA ASP A 21 -15.20 4.04 -2.72
C ASP A 21 -15.24 4.65 -1.32
N ARG A 22 -15.94 4.00 -0.37
CA ARG A 22 -15.97 4.42 1.04
C ARG A 22 -14.58 4.48 1.67
N PHE A 23 -13.72 3.51 1.39
CA PHE A 23 -12.35 3.52 1.91
C PHE A 23 -11.54 4.66 1.32
N PHE A 24 -11.64 4.93 0.01
CA PHE A 24 -10.92 6.03 -0.62
C PHE A 24 -11.39 7.40 -0.13
N GLU A 25 -12.68 7.57 0.11
CA GLU A 25 -13.23 8.78 0.75
C GLU A 25 -12.61 8.99 2.14
N LEU A 26 -12.62 7.94 2.98
CA LEU A 26 -12.01 7.99 4.32
C LEU A 26 -10.51 8.28 4.25
N ALA A 27 -9.77 7.55 3.41
CA ALA A 27 -8.33 7.69 3.26
C ALA A 27 -7.95 9.10 2.78
N THR A 28 -8.69 9.65 1.81
CA THR A 28 -8.47 11.00 1.31
C THR A 28 -8.77 12.05 2.38
N ALA A 29 -9.87 11.88 3.13
CA ALA A 29 -10.24 12.79 4.22
C ALA A 29 -9.20 12.87 5.35
N THR A 30 -8.39 11.82 5.55
CA THR A 30 -7.28 11.86 6.53
C THR A 30 -6.14 12.80 6.13
N GLY A 31 -6.02 13.14 4.85
CA GLY A 31 -4.86 13.85 4.31
C GLY A 31 -3.56 13.02 4.24
N MET A 32 -3.57 11.76 4.70
CA MET A 32 -2.41 10.86 4.66
C MET A 32 -2.25 10.15 3.32
N PHE A 33 -3.32 9.97 2.54
CA PHE A 33 -3.27 9.21 1.30
C PHE A 33 -2.47 9.94 0.20
N ARG A 34 -1.60 9.21 -0.50
CA ARG A 34 -0.70 9.73 -1.56
C ARG A 34 -0.88 8.99 -2.89
N GLY A 35 -1.94 8.21 -3.03
CA GLY A 35 -2.26 7.44 -4.23
C GLY A 35 -1.88 5.96 -4.10
N GLY A 36 -2.18 5.20 -5.14
CA GLY A 36 -1.97 3.76 -5.20
C GLY A 36 -2.38 3.22 -6.57
N SER A 37 -2.11 1.94 -6.81
CA SER A 37 -2.49 1.27 -8.05
C SER A 37 -2.60 -0.23 -7.82
N GLU A 38 -3.38 -0.88 -8.67
CA GLU A 38 -3.27 -2.31 -8.91
C GLU A 38 -1.91 -2.65 -9.54
N ILE A 39 -1.43 -3.86 -9.26
CA ILE A 39 -0.20 -4.43 -9.83
C ILE A 39 -0.62 -5.44 -10.91
N GLY A 40 -0.20 -5.17 -12.14
CA GLY A 40 -0.45 -6.03 -13.30
C GLY A 40 0.60 -7.13 -13.48
N ALA A 41 0.83 -7.50 -14.75
CA ALA A 41 1.84 -8.50 -15.09
C ALA A 41 3.24 -8.12 -14.59
N ARG A 42 3.99 -9.13 -14.13
CA ARG A 42 5.31 -8.95 -13.50
C ARG A 42 6.42 -9.48 -14.40
N LEU A 43 7.56 -8.79 -14.37
CA LEU A 43 8.80 -9.19 -15.03
C LEU A 43 9.95 -9.04 -14.03
N SER A 44 10.67 -10.13 -13.75
CA SER A 44 11.86 -10.11 -12.91
C SER A 44 13.11 -10.05 -13.78
N LEU A 45 13.96 -9.05 -13.53
CA LEU A 45 15.23 -8.86 -14.24
C LEU A 45 16.39 -8.99 -13.25
N GLY A 46 17.32 -9.91 -13.51
CA GLY A 46 18.47 -10.12 -12.64
C GLY A 46 19.43 -11.19 -13.15
N MET A 47 20.62 -11.25 -12.56
CA MET A 47 21.66 -12.26 -12.87
C MET A 47 21.51 -13.54 -12.02
N LYS A 48 20.59 -13.53 -11.05
CA LYS A 48 20.31 -14.66 -10.16
C LYS A 48 18.81 -14.84 -10.08
N GLN A 49 18.40 -16.09 -9.94
CA GLN A 49 17.02 -16.40 -9.61
C GLN A 49 16.77 -16.09 -8.14
N VAL A 50 15.58 -15.57 -7.86
CA VAL A 50 15.06 -15.36 -6.50
C VAL A 50 13.74 -16.09 -6.37
N GLU A 51 13.39 -16.49 -5.15
CA GLU A 51 12.04 -16.99 -4.87
C GLU A 51 11.01 -15.90 -5.12
N ASP A 52 9.83 -16.28 -5.60
CA ASP A 52 8.78 -15.34 -5.93
C ASP A 52 8.02 -14.89 -4.69
N SER A 53 8.60 -13.95 -3.95
CA SER A 53 8.00 -13.36 -2.75
C SER A 53 6.85 -12.39 -3.04
N THR A 54 6.68 -11.96 -4.30
CA THR A 54 5.69 -10.96 -4.69
C THR A 54 4.53 -11.54 -5.48
N LEU A 55 4.45 -12.88 -5.60
CA LEU A 55 3.44 -13.59 -6.40
C LEU A 55 2.00 -13.21 -6.05
N ASN A 56 1.78 -12.96 -4.76
CA ASN A 56 0.44 -12.67 -4.24
C ASN A 56 0.15 -11.18 -4.15
N LEU A 57 1.05 -10.29 -4.57
CA LEU A 57 0.79 -8.84 -4.52
C LEU A 57 -0.08 -8.42 -5.71
N VAL A 58 -1.20 -7.77 -5.42
CA VAL A 58 -2.19 -7.30 -6.41
C VAL A 58 -2.37 -5.80 -6.44
N GLY A 59 -1.79 -5.08 -5.50
CA GLY A 59 -1.87 -3.64 -5.46
C GLY A 59 -0.95 -3.04 -4.41
N PHE A 60 -0.79 -1.73 -4.47
CA PHE A 60 -0.11 -0.96 -3.44
C PHE A 60 -0.80 0.37 -3.21
N MET A 61 -0.57 0.95 -2.03
CA MET A 61 -0.97 2.30 -1.68
C MET A 61 0.18 3.02 -0.98
N ARG A 62 0.26 4.33 -1.16
CA ARG A 62 1.25 5.19 -0.50
C ARG A 62 0.56 6.09 0.50
N PHE A 63 1.20 6.27 1.64
CA PHE A 63 0.73 7.15 2.70
C PHE A 63 1.87 8.01 3.24
N GLU A 64 1.50 9.18 3.72
CA GLU A 64 2.35 10.03 4.54
C GLU A 64 1.68 10.24 5.89
N ALA A 65 2.31 9.79 6.97
CA ALA A 65 1.78 9.90 8.31
C ALA A 65 2.87 10.36 9.28
N TYR A 66 2.51 11.25 10.21
CA TYR A 66 3.39 11.62 11.33
C TYR A 66 3.38 10.57 12.43
N ASP A 67 2.25 9.87 12.57
CA ASP A 67 2.01 8.82 13.56
C ASP A 67 1.51 7.55 12.85
N SER A 68 2.23 6.45 13.05
CA SER A 68 1.85 5.16 12.49
C SER A 68 0.55 4.59 13.09
N ALA A 69 0.11 5.05 14.28
CA ALA A 69 -1.10 4.56 14.91
C ALA A 69 -2.36 4.94 14.10
N GLN A 70 -2.49 6.20 13.70
CA GLN A 70 -3.63 6.65 12.88
C GLN A 70 -3.66 5.95 11.51
N LEU A 71 -2.49 5.71 10.91
CA LEU A 71 -2.39 4.97 9.66
C LEU A 71 -2.85 3.52 9.84
N LYS A 72 -2.45 2.85 10.93
CA LYS A 72 -2.92 1.49 11.24
C LYS A 72 -4.43 1.45 11.44
N GLU A 73 -5.01 2.40 12.17
CA GLU A 73 -6.47 2.49 12.36
C GLU A 73 -7.22 2.70 11.03
N LEU A 74 -6.67 3.50 10.12
CA LEU A 74 -7.21 3.66 8.77
C LEU A 74 -7.11 2.33 7.99
N LEU A 75 -5.95 1.69 7.97
CA LEU A 75 -5.71 0.46 7.22
C LEU A 75 -6.58 -0.70 7.72
N LEU A 76 -6.90 -0.76 9.01
CA LEU A 76 -7.84 -1.76 9.53
C LEU A 76 -9.24 -1.65 8.89
N LYS A 77 -9.62 -0.48 8.37
CA LYS A 77 -10.87 -0.26 7.62
C LYS A 77 -10.74 -0.58 6.13
N HIS A 78 -9.56 -0.98 5.66
CA HIS A 78 -9.33 -1.30 4.27
C HIS A 78 -10.17 -2.52 3.87
N PRO A 79 -10.88 -2.50 2.72
CA PRO A 79 -11.77 -3.57 2.29
C PRO A 79 -11.09 -4.95 2.32
N VAL A 80 -9.89 -5.08 1.76
CA VAL A 80 -9.14 -6.36 1.81
C VAL A 80 -8.98 -6.91 3.24
N ILE A 81 -8.70 -6.07 4.25
CA ILE A 81 -8.60 -6.52 5.65
C ILE A 81 -9.97 -6.92 6.19
N GLN A 82 -11.03 -6.15 5.89
CA GLN A 82 -12.40 -6.46 6.29
C GLN A 82 -12.89 -7.80 5.72
N HIS A 83 -12.32 -8.22 4.59
CA HIS A 83 -12.57 -9.51 3.95
C HIS A 83 -11.51 -10.58 4.29
N GLY A 84 -10.80 -10.46 5.42
CA GLY A 84 -9.86 -11.49 5.92
C GLY A 84 -8.47 -11.50 5.26
N GLY A 85 -8.24 -10.58 4.31
CA GLY A 85 -6.97 -10.47 3.60
C GLY A 85 -5.88 -9.74 4.40
N THR A 86 -4.71 -9.64 3.78
CA THR A 86 -3.51 -9.08 4.41
C THR A 86 -3.00 -7.86 3.66
N ILE A 87 -2.59 -6.85 4.44
CA ILE A 87 -1.79 -5.71 3.96
C ILE A 87 -0.46 -5.74 4.71
N GLU A 88 0.64 -5.73 3.96
CA GLU A 88 1.97 -5.51 4.49
C GLU A 88 2.27 -4.01 4.47
N LEU A 89 2.66 -3.45 5.61
CA LEU A 89 2.99 -2.03 5.74
C LEU A 89 4.50 -1.85 5.93
N CYS A 90 5.14 -1.18 4.98
CA CYS A 90 6.56 -0.90 5.02
C CYS A 90 6.81 0.60 5.21
N GLU A 91 7.72 0.95 6.10
CA GLU A 91 8.28 2.30 6.17
C GLU A 91 9.18 2.56 4.97
N MET A 92 9.08 3.77 4.40
CA MET A 92 9.95 4.23 3.34
C MET A 92 10.85 5.36 3.85
N PRO A 93 12.13 5.40 3.42
CA PRO A 93 12.96 6.57 3.65
C PRO A 93 12.30 7.79 3.03
N GLN A 94 12.37 8.94 3.70
CA GLN A 94 11.91 10.19 3.09
C GLN A 94 12.75 10.43 1.83
N SER A 95 12.08 10.60 0.69
CA SER A 95 12.79 11.00 -0.52
C SER A 95 13.46 12.34 -0.24
N PRO A 96 14.77 12.52 -0.53
CA PRO A 96 15.37 13.85 -0.51
C PRO A 96 14.50 14.75 -1.39
N ARG A 97 14.08 15.90 -0.87
CA ARG A 97 13.38 16.87 -1.71
C ARG A 97 14.33 17.19 -2.87
N THR A 98 13.86 17.04 -4.10
CA THR A 98 14.62 17.33 -5.32
C THR A 98 15.18 18.76 -5.19
N GLY A 99 16.47 18.87 -4.83
CA GLY A 99 17.07 20.14 -4.41
C GLY A 99 18.30 20.00 -3.50
N GLU A 100 18.38 18.97 -2.66
CA GLU A 100 19.61 18.63 -1.92
C GLU A 100 20.42 17.60 -2.71
N VAL A 101 21.08 18.07 -3.77
CA VAL A 101 22.30 17.42 -4.24
C VAL A 101 23.40 18.05 -3.42
N ASP A 102 23.94 17.31 -2.44
CA ASP A 102 25.15 17.69 -1.71
C ASP A 102 26.23 18.09 -2.72
N ARG A 103 26.72 19.33 -2.58
CA ARG A 103 27.89 19.84 -3.29
C ARG A 103 29.16 19.46 -2.53
#